data_AF-A0AA51QA52-F1
#
_entry.id   AF-A0AA51QA52-F1
#
_cell.length_a   1.000
_cell.length_b   1.000
_cell.length_c   1.000
_cell.angle_alpha   90.00
_cell.angle_beta   90.00
_cell.angle_gamma   90.00
#
_symmetry.space_group_name_H-M   'P 1'
#
loop_
_entity.id
_entity.type
_entity.pdbx_description
1 polymer ?
#
loop_
_entity_poly.entity_id
_entity_poly.type
_entity_poly.pdbx_seq_one_letter_code
_entity_poly.pdbx_strand_id
1 'polypeptide(L)'
;MNSENTNELARSQLKVLSEINSICLSLDARFWLRGGWAIDFRLGRITRNHSDLDLVTWVQNREMLERELVKAGFHLIPVSEFQTDFLKNGVDISFVFLKQSPDGRIYAYGIPDEWEWRQDALPTDFHTLQGVTAFVLSLQQLLEEKQVYEQGTGRKPRPKDIESMKILRNMIEKSKN
;
A
#
# COMPACT_ATOMS: atom_id res chain seq x y z
N MET A 1 9.75 5.48 -23.80
CA MET A 1 9.03 6.22 -22.74
C MET A 1 10.03 7.14 -22.07
N ASN A 2 9.88 8.46 -22.22
CA ASN A 2 10.87 9.45 -21.75
C ASN A 2 10.96 9.49 -20.22
N SER A 3 12.16 9.72 -19.69
CA SER A 3 12.43 9.88 -18.25
C SER A 3 11.66 11.05 -17.62
N GLU A 4 11.28 12.06 -18.40
CA GLU A 4 10.46 13.20 -17.96
C GLU A 4 9.03 12.77 -17.59
N ASN A 5 8.34 12.00 -18.45
CA ASN A 5 6.99 11.50 -18.15
C ASN A 5 6.97 10.57 -16.92
N THR A 6 8.03 9.77 -16.73
CA THR A 6 8.25 8.94 -15.54
C THR A 6 8.30 9.78 -14.27
N ASN A 7 9.03 10.90 -14.31
CA ASN A 7 9.14 11.80 -13.17
C ASN A 7 7.85 12.57 -12.89
N GLU A 8 7.10 12.96 -13.93
CA GLU A 8 5.81 13.65 -13.76
C GLU A 8 4.74 12.76 -13.12
N LEU A 9 4.59 11.52 -13.60
CA LEU A 9 3.66 10.55 -13.02
C LEU A 9 3.99 10.28 -11.55
N ALA A 10 5.27 10.03 -11.24
CA ALA A 10 5.70 9.79 -9.87
C ALA A 10 5.44 11.00 -8.95
N ARG A 11 5.68 12.22 -9.42
CA ARG A 11 5.35 13.44 -8.67
C ARG A 11 3.85 13.58 -8.43
N SER A 12 3.02 13.26 -9.42
CA SER A 12 1.55 13.28 -9.29
C SER A 12 1.08 12.28 -8.22
N GLN A 13 1.59 11.04 -8.28
CA GLN A 13 1.30 9.99 -7.30
C GLN A 13 1.74 10.40 -5.88
N LEU A 14 2.95 10.95 -5.72
CA LEU A 14 3.45 11.44 -4.43
C LEU A 14 2.61 12.61 -3.88
N LYS A 15 2.13 13.51 -4.74
CA LYS A 15 1.23 14.59 -4.33
C LYS A 15 -0.11 14.05 -3.81
N VAL A 16 -0.71 13.09 -4.53
CA VAL A 16 -1.94 12.41 -4.09
C VAL A 16 -1.72 11.68 -2.77
N LEU A 17 -0.58 11.00 -2.62
CA LEU A 17 -0.23 10.31 -1.37
C LEU A 17 -0.09 11.29 -0.19
N SER A 18 0.50 12.47 -0.41
CA SER A 18 0.60 13.53 0.60
C SER A 18 -0.78 14.07 1.03
N GLU A 19 -1.71 14.18 0.08
CA GLU A 19 -3.10 14.59 0.35
C GLU A 19 -3.83 13.54 1.19
N ILE A 20 -3.72 12.25 0.81
CA ILE A 20 -4.24 11.12 1.58
C ILE A 20 -3.67 11.12 3.00
N ASN A 21 -2.37 11.35 3.16
CA ASN A 21 -1.74 11.43 4.48
C ASN A 21 -2.32 12.55 5.35
N SER A 22 -2.57 13.72 4.75
CA SER A 22 -3.18 14.85 5.47
C SER A 22 -4.61 14.51 5.93
N ILE A 23 -5.39 13.83 5.09
CA ILE A 23 -6.74 13.36 5.42
C ILE A 23 -6.71 12.33 6.54
N CYS A 24 -5.87 11.31 6.43
CA CYS A 24 -5.73 10.29 7.48
C CYS A 24 -5.33 10.90 8.83
N LEU A 25 -4.36 11.83 8.83
CA LEU A 25 -3.96 12.55 10.05
C LEU A 25 -5.11 13.34 10.68
N SER A 26 -5.96 13.99 9.86
CA SER A 26 -7.13 14.72 10.36
C SER A 26 -8.20 13.82 11.00
N LEU A 27 -8.18 12.53 10.67
CA LEU A 27 -9.10 11.52 11.17
C LEU A 27 -8.52 10.70 12.33
N ASP A 28 -7.31 11.03 12.83
CA ASP A 28 -6.52 10.17 13.72
C ASP A 28 -6.37 8.72 13.19
N ALA A 29 -6.37 8.60 11.87
CA ALA A 29 -6.21 7.35 11.14
C ALA A 29 -4.79 7.21 10.61
N ARG A 30 -4.39 5.96 10.35
CA ARG A 30 -3.11 5.64 9.71
C ARG A 30 -3.36 4.74 8.51
N PHE A 31 -2.49 4.86 7.53
CA PHE A 31 -2.41 3.91 6.42
C PHE A 31 -0.96 3.46 6.27
N TRP A 32 -0.78 2.30 5.65
CA TRP A 32 0.53 1.78 5.27
C TRP A 32 0.58 1.61 3.76
N LEU A 33 1.71 1.99 3.16
CA LEU A 33 2.02 1.64 1.78
C LEU A 33 2.27 0.15 1.68
N ARG A 34 1.72 -0.45 0.61
CA ARG A 34 2.07 -1.77 0.12
C ARG A 34 2.53 -1.69 -1.35
N GLY A 35 2.69 -2.85 -1.98
CA GLY A 35 2.97 -2.90 -3.42
C GLY A 35 4.32 -2.30 -3.83
N GLY A 36 4.36 -1.64 -4.99
CA GLY A 36 5.59 -1.12 -5.58
C GLY A 36 6.16 0.11 -4.86
N TRP A 37 5.28 1.05 -4.49
CA TRP A 37 5.69 2.27 -3.79
C TRP A 37 6.28 1.99 -2.41
N ALA A 38 5.77 0.98 -1.70
CA ALA A 38 6.36 0.53 -0.44
C ALA A 38 7.86 0.21 -0.55
N ILE A 39 8.26 -0.46 -1.63
CA ILE A 39 9.66 -0.83 -1.89
C ILE A 39 10.51 0.42 -2.13
N ASP A 40 10.01 1.38 -2.90
CA ASP A 40 10.74 2.61 -3.21
C ASP A 40 10.90 3.51 -1.97
N PHE A 41 9.89 3.58 -1.11
CA PHE A 41 9.98 4.26 0.19
C PHE A 41 11.02 3.61 1.10
N ARG A 42 11.06 2.27 1.16
CA ARG A 42 12.10 1.53 1.90
C ARG A 42 13.50 1.75 1.35
N LEU A 43 13.64 1.94 0.04
CA LEU A 43 14.93 2.22 -0.62
C LEU A 43 15.36 3.69 -0.56
N GLY A 44 14.44 4.60 -0.24
CA GLY A 44 14.66 6.04 -0.32
C GLY A 44 14.88 6.57 -1.74
N ARG A 45 14.51 5.79 -2.78
CA ARG A 45 14.61 6.20 -4.19
C ARG A 45 13.54 5.53 -5.05
N ILE A 46 13.14 6.21 -6.11
CA ILE A 46 12.24 5.65 -7.13
C ILE A 46 13.02 4.66 -7.99
N THR A 47 12.55 3.42 -8.09
CA THR A 47 13.25 2.36 -8.86
C THR A 47 12.65 2.11 -10.23
N ARG A 48 11.35 2.39 -10.41
CA ARG A 48 10.61 2.22 -11.66
C ARG A 48 9.31 3.03 -11.65
N ASN A 49 8.60 3.03 -12.77
CA ASN A 49 7.22 3.52 -12.83
C ASN A 49 6.27 2.58 -12.08
N HIS A 50 5.34 3.16 -11.35
CA HIS A 50 4.21 2.47 -10.70
C HIS A 50 2.91 2.91 -11.36
N SER A 51 1.99 1.98 -11.54
CA SER A 51 0.68 2.24 -12.15
C SER A 51 -0.29 2.92 -11.19
N ASP A 52 -0.11 2.68 -9.90
CA ASP A 52 -1.12 2.82 -8.86
C ASP A 52 -0.48 3.15 -7.51
N LEU A 53 -1.31 3.56 -6.55
CA LEU A 53 -1.00 3.61 -5.13
C LEU A 53 -1.73 2.48 -4.41
N ASP A 54 -0.98 1.48 -3.91
CA ASP A 54 -1.54 0.42 -3.09
C ASP A 54 -1.40 0.77 -1.60
N LEU A 55 -2.51 0.85 -0.89
CA LEU A 55 -2.61 1.29 0.50
C LEU A 55 -3.38 0.27 1.33
N VAL A 56 -3.12 0.27 2.64
CA VAL A 56 -3.88 -0.53 3.59
C VAL A 56 -4.17 0.26 4.86
N THR A 57 -5.36 0.09 5.43
CA THR A 57 -5.75 0.68 6.71
C THR A 57 -6.71 -0.25 7.46
N TRP A 58 -7.09 0.13 8.67
CA TRP A 58 -8.07 -0.57 9.48
C TRP A 58 -9.49 -0.36 8.93
N VAL A 59 -10.32 -1.41 8.93
CA VAL A 59 -11.70 -1.36 8.45
C VAL A 59 -12.55 -0.34 9.21
N GLN A 60 -12.25 -0.08 10.48
CA GLN A 60 -12.91 0.92 11.31
C GLN A 60 -12.75 2.35 10.74
N ASN A 61 -11.69 2.60 9.97
CA ASN A 61 -11.47 3.91 9.35
C ASN A 61 -12.25 4.07 8.05
N ARG A 62 -12.76 2.98 7.45
CA ARG A 62 -13.27 2.94 6.07
C ARG A 62 -14.32 4.02 5.79
N GLU A 63 -15.39 4.04 6.56
CA GLU A 63 -16.54 4.91 6.30
C GLU A 63 -16.17 6.40 6.41
N MET A 64 -15.37 6.78 7.41
CA MET A 64 -14.90 8.16 7.55
C MET A 64 -13.90 8.53 6.47
N LEU A 65 -12.95 7.64 6.17
CA LEU A 65 -11.93 7.85 5.15
C LEU A 65 -12.55 8.02 3.76
N GLU A 66 -13.47 7.13 3.37
CA GLU A 66 -14.18 7.22 2.09
C GLU A 66 -14.91 8.56 1.96
N ARG A 67 -15.62 9.01 3.01
CA ARG A 67 -16.31 10.30 3.00
C ARG A 67 -15.36 11.47 2.82
N GLU A 68 -14.26 11.53 3.58
CA GLU A 68 -13.32 12.64 3.50
C GLU A 68 -12.52 12.65 2.19
N LEU A 69 -12.17 11.48 1.65
CA LEU A 69 -11.58 11.37 0.31
C LEU A 69 -12.55 11.88 -0.76
N VAL A 70 -13.84 11.51 -0.70
CA VAL A 70 -14.84 12.03 -1.64
C VAL A 70 -14.98 13.55 -1.53
N LYS A 71 -15.02 14.10 -0.31
CA LYS A 71 -15.04 15.57 -0.09
C LYS A 71 -13.81 16.26 -0.64
N ALA A 72 -12.63 15.63 -0.55
CA ALA A 72 -11.40 16.09 -1.16
C ALA A 72 -11.37 15.91 -2.69
N GLY A 73 -12.43 15.38 -3.30
CA GLY A 73 -12.58 15.23 -4.74
C GLY A 73 -11.89 13.99 -5.30
N PHE A 74 -11.74 12.94 -4.50
CA PHE A 74 -11.43 11.60 -4.98
C PHE A 74 -12.71 10.95 -5.49
N HIS A 75 -12.64 10.28 -6.64
CA HIS A 75 -13.78 9.52 -7.15
C HIS A 75 -13.77 8.12 -6.54
N LEU A 76 -14.75 7.82 -5.69
CA LEU A 76 -14.95 6.52 -5.06
C LEU A 76 -15.42 5.48 -6.07
N ILE A 77 -14.74 4.34 -6.12
CA ILE A 77 -15.07 3.18 -6.94
C ILE A 77 -15.23 1.98 -6.00
N PRO A 78 -16.47 1.63 -5.61
CA PRO A 78 -16.72 0.47 -4.77
C PRO A 78 -16.31 -0.82 -5.49
N VAL A 79 -15.50 -1.65 -4.82
CA VAL A 79 -15.04 -2.94 -5.39
C VAL A 79 -15.60 -4.11 -4.61
N SER A 80 -15.32 -4.20 -3.31
CA SER A 80 -15.75 -5.30 -2.46
C SER A 80 -15.72 -4.92 -0.98
N GLU A 81 -16.01 -5.87 -0.09
CA GLU A 81 -15.76 -5.68 1.33
C GLU A 81 -14.26 -5.56 1.63
N PHE A 82 -13.41 -6.30 0.92
CA PHE A 82 -11.96 -6.29 1.10
C PHE A 82 -11.28 -5.00 0.63
N GLN A 83 -11.82 -4.38 -0.42
CA GLN A 83 -11.14 -3.31 -1.15
C GLN A 83 -12.08 -2.17 -1.54
N THR A 84 -11.53 -0.97 -1.54
CA THR A 84 -12.14 0.22 -2.15
C THR A 84 -11.12 0.94 -2.99
N ASP A 85 -11.51 1.24 -4.22
CA ASP A 85 -10.64 1.96 -5.15
C ASP A 85 -11.08 3.42 -5.26
N PHE A 86 -10.12 4.27 -5.59
CA PHE A 86 -10.35 5.67 -5.87
C PHE A 86 -9.57 6.09 -7.11
N LEU A 87 -10.09 7.11 -7.78
CA LEU A 87 -9.39 7.80 -8.85
C LEU A 87 -9.23 9.28 -8.48
N LYS A 88 -8.01 9.81 -8.58
CA LYS A 88 -7.72 11.23 -8.37
C LYS A 88 -6.70 11.72 -9.38
N ASN A 89 -7.06 12.71 -10.21
CA ASN A 89 -6.15 13.32 -11.18
C ASN A 89 -5.42 12.30 -12.09
N GLY A 90 -6.11 11.22 -12.47
CA GLY A 90 -5.52 10.13 -13.28
C GLY A 90 -4.62 9.17 -12.50
N VAL A 91 -4.57 9.26 -11.17
CA VAL A 91 -3.89 8.30 -10.29
C VAL A 91 -4.92 7.31 -9.75
N ASP A 92 -4.71 6.02 -10.02
CA ASP A 92 -5.45 4.93 -9.40
C ASP A 92 -4.92 4.69 -7.98
N ILE A 93 -5.83 4.58 -7.02
CA ILE A 93 -5.53 4.30 -5.61
C ILE A 93 -6.38 3.11 -5.18
N SER A 94 -5.76 2.15 -4.50
CA SER A 94 -6.47 1.02 -3.92
C SER A 94 -6.24 0.98 -2.41
N PHE A 95 -7.32 0.96 -1.65
CA PHE A 95 -7.32 0.69 -0.21
C PHE A 95 -7.80 -0.73 0.06
N VAL A 96 -6.93 -1.53 0.68
CA VAL A 96 -7.31 -2.78 1.32
C VAL A 96 -7.59 -2.54 2.80
N PHE A 97 -8.56 -3.26 3.35
CA PHE A 97 -8.92 -3.14 4.76
C PHE A 97 -8.47 -4.34 5.58
N LEU A 98 -7.98 -4.06 6.79
CA LEU A 98 -7.62 -5.05 7.79
C LEU A 98 -8.58 -4.98 8.98
N LYS A 99 -8.72 -6.09 9.67
CA LYS A 99 -9.32 -6.13 11.00
C LYS A 99 -8.38 -6.81 11.98
N GLN A 100 -8.56 -6.48 13.25
CA GLN A 100 -7.85 -7.11 14.35
C GLN A 100 -8.83 -7.91 15.20
N SER A 101 -8.46 -9.14 15.53
CA SER A 101 -9.20 -9.96 16.49
C SER A 101 -8.92 -9.52 17.93
N PRO A 102 -9.76 -9.94 18.91
CA PRO A 102 -9.54 -9.64 20.32
C PRO A 102 -8.20 -10.15 20.89
N ASP A 103 -7.63 -11.23 20.34
CA ASP A 103 -6.31 -11.75 20.71
C ASP A 103 -5.15 -11.05 19.98
N GLY A 104 -5.46 -9.99 19.22
CA GLY A 104 -4.48 -9.10 18.61
C GLY A 104 -3.97 -9.52 17.23
N ARG A 105 -4.47 -10.64 16.68
CA ARG A 105 -4.09 -11.10 15.33
C ARG A 105 -4.72 -10.23 14.26
N ILE A 106 -4.05 -10.14 13.11
CA ILE A 106 -4.41 -9.24 12.02
C ILE A 106 -4.93 -10.08 10.86
N TYR A 107 -6.03 -9.67 10.26
CA TYR A 107 -6.67 -10.37 9.15
C TYR A 107 -7.05 -9.43 8.02
N ALA A 108 -6.93 -9.91 6.78
CA ALA A 108 -7.57 -9.28 5.64
C ALA A 108 -9.10 -9.26 5.83
N TYR A 109 -9.72 -8.08 5.78
CA TYR A 109 -11.15 -7.94 5.95
C TYR A 109 -11.89 -8.40 4.67
N GLY A 110 -13.05 -9.06 4.78
CA GLY A 110 -13.88 -9.41 3.62
C GLY A 110 -13.35 -10.55 2.72
N ILE A 111 -12.35 -11.32 3.18
CA ILE A 111 -11.90 -12.55 2.52
C ILE A 111 -12.43 -13.77 3.29
N PRO A 112 -13.06 -14.77 2.64
CA PRO A 112 -13.44 -16.04 3.28
C PRO A 112 -12.23 -16.76 3.88
N ASP A 113 -12.40 -17.39 5.04
CA ASP A 113 -11.31 -18.01 5.82
C ASP A 113 -10.16 -17.04 6.17
N GLU A 114 -10.50 -15.74 6.27
CA GLU A 114 -9.71 -14.64 6.83
C GLU A 114 -8.20 -14.83 6.73
N TRP A 115 -7.62 -14.38 5.63
CA TRP A 115 -6.18 -14.45 5.42
C TRP A 115 -5.44 -13.71 6.55
N GLU A 116 -4.83 -14.47 7.44
CA GLU A 116 -4.03 -13.98 8.57
C GLU A 116 -2.77 -13.28 8.05
N TRP A 117 -2.54 -12.07 8.55
CA TRP A 117 -1.35 -11.27 8.31
C TRP A 117 -0.38 -11.43 9.47
N ARG A 118 0.90 -11.17 9.21
CA ARG A 118 1.92 -11.25 10.24
C ARG A 118 1.62 -10.27 11.37
N GLN A 119 1.93 -10.67 12.60
CA GLN A 119 1.82 -9.79 13.77
C GLN A 119 2.68 -8.52 13.64
N ASP A 120 3.79 -8.61 12.90
CA ASP A 120 4.73 -7.51 12.62
C ASP A 120 4.39 -6.72 11.35
N ALA A 121 3.25 -6.99 10.69
CA ALA A 121 2.93 -6.46 9.36
C ALA A 121 2.87 -4.93 9.29
N LEU A 122 2.44 -4.29 10.38
CA LEU A 122 2.14 -2.86 10.45
C LEU A 122 3.11 -2.13 11.39
N PRO A 123 4.39 -1.95 11.02
CA PRO A 123 5.34 -1.23 11.85
C PRO A 123 4.91 0.24 12.02
N THR A 124 5.34 0.84 13.13
CA THR A 124 5.05 2.25 13.46
C THR A 124 6.13 3.22 12.97
N ASP A 125 7.17 2.73 12.31
CA ASP A 125 8.19 3.57 11.69
C ASP A 125 7.71 4.06 10.33
N PHE A 126 8.10 5.28 9.98
CA PHE A 126 7.76 5.90 8.71
C PHE A 126 9.01 6.09 7.83
N HIS A 127 8.78 6.15 6.52
CA HIS A 127 9.80 6.39 5.51
C HIS A 127 9.48 7.66 4.74
N THR A 128 10.52 8.35 4.28
CA THR A 128 10.38 9.59 3.49
C THR A 128 10.97 9.41 2.10
N LEU A 129 10.21 9.80 1.08
CA LEU A 129 10.64 9.81 -0.31
C LEU A 129 10.22 11.12 -0.97
N GLN A 130 11.19 11.87 -1.49
CA GLN A 130 10.98 13.19 -2.12
C GLN A 130 10.12 14.15 -1.27
N GLY A 131 10.31 14.13 0.06
CA GLY A 131 9.59 15.00 1.00
C GLY A 131 8.21 14.50 1.44
N VAL A 132 7.73 13.37 0.90
CA VAL A 132 6.48 12.72 1.35
C VAL A 132 6.82 11.63 2.36
N THR A 133 6.11 11.63 3.49
CA THR A 133 6.28 10.65 4.56
C THR A 133 5.08 9.71 4.62
N ALA A 134 5.32 8.42 4.78
CA ALA A 134 4.28 7.41 4.95
C ALA A 134 4.79 6.22 5.78
N PHE A 135 3.87 5.52 6.46
CA PHE A 135 4.17 4.19 6.99
C PHE A 135 4.23 3.18 5.85
N VAL A 136 5.01 2.12 6.03
CA VAL A 136 5.19 1.07 5.02
C VAL A 136 5.04 -0.27 5.69
N LEU A 137 4.40 -1.24 5.03
CA LEU A 137 4.34 -2.60 5.54
C LEU A 137 5.72 -3.17 5.87
N SER A 138 5.76 -4.16 6.77
CA SER A 138 6.98 -4.90 7.03
C SER A 138 7.50 -5.56 5.75
N LEU A 139 8.82 -5.68 5.63
CA LEU A 139 9.44 -6.30 4.47
C LEU A 139 8.96 -7.75 4.29
N GLN A 140 8.73 -8.43 5.41
CA GLN A 140 8.22 -9.80 5.48
C GLN A 140 6.79 -9.86 4.96
N GLN A 141 5.89 -8.95 5.39
CA GLN A 141 4.52 -8.92 4.88
C GLN A 141 4.49 -8.62 3.38
N LEU A 142 5.28 -7.65 2.90
CA LEU A 142 5.38 -7.33 1.46
C LEU A 142 5.84 -8.53 0.62
N LEU A 143 6.73 -9.36 1.18
CA LEU A 143 7.20 -10.56 0.51
C LEU A 143 6.12 -11.65 0.49
N GLU A 144 5.46 -11.90 1.62
CA GLU A 144 4.39 -12.89 1.74
C GLU A 144 3.22 -12.57 0.80
N GLU A 145 2.78 -11.31 0.72
CA GLU A 145 1.73 -10.89 -0.21
C GLU A 145 2.04 -11.27 -1.67
N LYS A 146 3.32 -11.17 -2.07
CA LYS A 146 3.76 -11.54 -3.42
C LYS A 146 3.88 -13.04 -3.61
N GLN A 147 4.20 -13.79 -2.56
CA GLN A 147 4.34 -15.25 -2.62
C GLN A 147 2.98 -15.94 -2.74
N VAL A 148 1.96 -15.41 -2.04
CA VAL A 148 0.61 -15.99 -2.09
C VAL A 148 -0.22 -15.46 -3.27
N TYR A 149 0.28 -14.47 -4.02
CA TYR A 149 -0.43 -13.91 -5.18
C TYR A 149 -0.85 -14.98 -6.20
N GLU A 150 0.04 -15.92 -6.53
CA GLU A 150 -0.29 -17.00 -7.46
C GLU A 150 -1.31 -17.97 -6.86
N GLN A 151 -1.19 -18.29 -5.57
CA GLN A 151 -2.13 -19.18 -4.88
C GLN A 151 -3.53 -18.55 -4.78
N GLY A 152 -3.60 -17.26 -4.46
CA GLY A 152 -4.87 -16.54 -4.28
C GLY A 152 -5.54 -16.12 -5.59
N THR A 153 -4.79 -15.92 -6.68
CA THR A 153 -5.37 -15.44 -7.95
C THR A 153 -5.32 -16.48 -9.08
N GLY A 154 -4.58 -17.57 -8.91
CA GLY A 154 -4.25 -18.51 -9.99
C GLY A 154 -3.34 -17.93 -11.09
N ARG A 155 -2.87 -16.68 -10.95
CA ARG A 155 -2.07 -15.99 -11.97
C ARG A 155 -0.59 -16.11 -11.64
N LYS A 156 0.21 -16.46 -12.66
CA LYS A 156 1.67 -16.47 -12.54
C LYS A 156 2.20 -15.09 -12.15
N PRO A 157 3.24 -15.00 -11.29
CA PRO A 157 3.89 -13.74 -10.97
C PRO A 157 4.41 -13.05 -12.23
N ARG A 158 4.16 -11.74 -12.34
CA ARG A 158 4.67 -10.94 -13.47
C ARG A 158 6.17 -10.71 -13.29
N PRO A 159 6.94 -10.38 -14.34
CA PRO A 159 8.37 -10.08 -14.23
C PRO A 159 8.69 -9.05 -13.14
N LYS A 160 7.91 -7.97 -13.03
CA LYS A 160 8.06 -6.94 -11.98
C LYS A 160 7.85 -7.47 -10.55
N ASP A 161 7.01 -8.50 -10.38
CA ASP A 161 6.77 -9.13 -9.09
C ASP A 161 7.95 -10.01 -8.68
N ILE A 162 8.56 -10.72 -9.65
CA ILE A 162 9.77 -11.51 -9.43
C ILE A 162 10.95 -10.62 -9.01
N GLU A 163 11.14 -9.48 -9.69
CA GLU A 163 12.16 -8.49 -9.34
C GLU A 163 11.92 -7.90 -7.94
N SER A 164 10.67 -7.54 -7.64
CA SER A 164 10.29 -7.03 -6.32
C SER A 164 10.60 -8.04 -5.21
N MET A 165 10.30 -9.33 -5.42
CA MET A 165 10.63 -10.38 -4.45
C MET A 165 12.15 -10.53 -4.24
N LYS A 166 12.97 -10.38 -5.29
CA LYS A 166 14.44 -10.40 -5.15
C LYS A 166 14.93 -9.21 -4.31
N ILE A 167 14.40 -8.01 -4.56
CA ILE A 167 14.74 -6.80 -3.78
C ILE A 167 14.36 -7.00 -2.30
N LEU A 168 13.14 -7.46 -2.02
CA LEU A 168 12.66 -7.69 -0.66
C LEU A 168 13.52 -8.71 0.10
N ARG A 169 13.86 -9.86 -0.53
CA ARG A 169 14.75 -10.85 0.08
C ARG A 169 16.10 -10.26 0.45
N ASN A 170 16.73 -9.52 -0.47
CA ASN A 170 18.01 -8.87 -0.22
C ASN A 170 17.95 -7.84 0.92
N MET A 171 16.84 -7.09 1.06
CA MET A 171 16.66 -6.17 2.18
C MET A 171 16.54 -6.90 3.51
N ILE A 172 15.76 -7.98 3.55
CA ILE A 172 15.55 -8.79 4.75
C ILE A 172 16.86 -9.43 5.20
N GLU A 173 17.69 -9.92 4.28
CA GLU A 173 19.01 -10.46 4.59
C GLU A 173 19.92 -9.37 5.18
N LYS A 174 19.93 -8.17 4.59
CA LYS A 174 20.74 -7.05 5.08
C LYS A 174 20.28 -6.52 6.44
N SER A 175 19.00 -6.60 6.77
CA SER A 175 18.50 -6.14 8.08
C SER A 175 18.82 -7.09 9.24
N LYS A 176 19.35 -8.29 8.94
CA LYS A 176 19.77 -9.28 9.95
C LYS A 176 21.26 -9.18 10.31
N ASN A 177 22.03 -8.41 9.55
CA ASN A 177 23.47 -8.16 9.75
C ASN A 177 23.69 -6.79 10.37
#